data_AF-A0A3J3CNB0-F1
#
_entry.id   AF-A0A3J3CNB0-F1
#
_cell.length_a   1.000
_cell.length_b   1.000
_cell.length_c   1.000
_cell.angle_alpha   90.00
_cell.angle_beta   90.00
_cell.angle_gamma   90.00
#
_symmetry.space_group_name_H-M   'P 1'
#
loop_
_entity.id
_entity.type
_entity.pdbx_description
1 polymer ?
#
loop_
_entity_poly.entity_id
_entity_poly.type
_entity_poly.pdbx_seq_one_letter_code
_entity_poly.pdbx_strand_id
1 'polypeptide(L)'
;MNKAYGIIWNHSRQAWVVVSELASGQGFILAKNTILAAAVTATISNSFAATSYVSGANIFTSGGQVIGGDTQLVYSGGTAVSVTINSAGIQTVNKGGQTIDTVITNSGIQNVGEAGRAQSTTVSKGGLQRVSSGGLATSTQLMGGAQNVYSGGHVSNTSIYS
;
A
#
# COMPACT_ATOMS: atom_id res chain seq x y z
N MET A 1 47.79 16.37 -26.57
CA MET A 1 47.49 14.95 -26.31
C MET A 1 47.57 14.72 -24.80
N ASN A 2 46.47 14.90 -24.08
CA ASN A 2 46.47 14.86 -22.61
C ASN A 2 46.42 13.41 -22.13
N LYS A 3 47.51 12.97 -21.48
CA LYS A 3 47.70 11.64 -20.90
C LYS A 3 47.50 11.72 -19.38
N ALA A 4 46.26 11.88 -18.93
CA ALA A 4 45.92 11.65 -17.53
C ALA A 4 45.30 10.25 -17.43
N TYR A 5 45.97 9.37 -16.68
CA TYR A 5 45.50 8.01 -16.41
C TYR A 5 45.38 7.84 -14.89
N GLY A 6 44.23 7.35 -14.45
CA GLY A 6 43.99 7.00 -13.04
C GLY A 6 44.15 5.50 -12.84
N ILE A 7 44.69 5.10 -11.69
CA ILE A 7 44.76 3.69 -11.28
C ILE A 7 43.71 3.47 -10.19
N ILE A 8 42.75 2.58 -10.46
CA ILE A 8 41.67 2.25 -9.52
C ILE A 8 41.70 0.76 -9.16
N TRP A 9 41.35 0.45 -7.91
CA TRP A 9 41.31 -0.93 -7.44
C TRP A 9 40.00 -1.61 -7.87
N ASN A 10 40.12 -2.70 -8.62
CA ASN A 10 38.97 -3.49 -9.05
C ASN A 10 38.75 -4.68 -8.12
N HIS A 11 37.68 -4.62 -7.33
CA HIS A 11 37.34 -5.64 -6.34
C HIS A 11 36.94 -7.00 -6.95
N SER A 12 36.40 -7.04 -8.17
CA SER A 12 36.02 -8.30 -8.81
C SER A 12 37.23 -9.04 -9.38
N ARG A 13 38.29 -8.31 -9.74
CA ARG A 13 39.52 -8.87 -10.29
C ARG A 13 40.66 -8.93 -9.28
N GLN A 14 40.45 -8.40 -8.07
CA GLN A 14 41.47 -8.28 -7.01
C GLN A 14 42.78 -7.66 -7.55
N ALA A 15 42.66 -6.64 -8.41
CA ALA A 15 43.80 -6.03 -9.10
C ALA A 15 43.58 -4.55 -9.40
N TRP A 16 44.69 -3.80 -9.51
CA TRP A 16 44.71 -2.41 -9.94
C TRP A 16 44.59 -2.32 -11.47
N VAL A 17 43.67 -1.49 -11.96
CA VAL A 17 43.41 -1.30 -13.40
C VAL A 17 43.61 0.17 -13.76
N VAL A 18 44.30 0.42 -14.88
CA VAL A 18 44.53 1.76 -15.42
C VAL A 18 43.35 2.16 -16.33
N VAL A 19 42.74 3.31 -16.09
CA VAL A 19 41.65 3.86 -16.91
C VAL A 19 41.96 5.26 -17.41
N SER A 20 41.57 5.56 -18.65
CA SER A 20 41.72 6.89 -19.26
C SER A 20 40.48 7.74 -19.04
N GLU A 21 40.62 8.90 -18.40
CA GLU A 21 39.54 9.87 -18.21
C GLU A 21 39.38 10.75 -19.47
N LEU A 22 38.84 10.21 -20.58
CA LEU A 22 38.17 11.02 -21.61
C LEU A 22 37.34 10.15 -22.58
N ALA A 23 36.10 9.84 -22.18
CA ALA A 23 35.00 9.64 -23.12
C ALA A 23 33.78 10.30 -22.50
N SER A 24 33.64 11.59 -22.77
CA SER A 24 32.45 12.38 -22.49
C SER A 24 31.28 11.80 -23.27
N GLY A 25 30.48 10.97 -22.62
CA GLY A 25 29.16 10.53 -23.07
C GLY A 25 28.19 10.80 -21.93
N GLN A 26 27.23 11.67 -22.20
CA GLN A 26 26.17 12.18 -21.35
C GLN A 26 25.72 11.26 -20.20
N GLY A 27 25.63 11.85 -19.01
CA GLY A 27 25.61 11.15 -17.74
C GLY A 27 24.35 10.38 -17.40
N PHE A 28 24.56 9.25 -16.72
CA PHE A 28 23.92 8.96 -15.43
C PHE A 28 24.82 7.95 -14.70
N ILE A 29 25.54 8.41 -13.68
CA ILE A 29 26.37 7.56 -12.83
C ILE A 29 25.42 6.62 -12.09
N LEU A 30 25.50 5.32 -12.40
CA LEU A 30 24.97 4.25 -11.55
C LEU A 30 25.68 4.33 -10.20
N ALA A 31 25.10 5.09 -9.27
CA ALA A 31 25.50 5.09 -7.88
C ALA A 31 25.34 3.66 -7.33
N LYS A 32 26.47 2.97 -7.21
CA LYS A 32 26.58 1.79 -6.37
C LYS A 32 26.23 2.21 -4.94
N ASN A 33 25.23 1.54 -4.37
CA ASN A 33 24.80 1.63 -2.98
C ASN A 33 23.93 2.84 -2.58
N THR A 34 22.83 3.06 -3.30
CA THR A 34 21.63 3.58 -2.62
C THR A 34 20.55 2.51 -2.69
N ILE A 35 20.17 2.03 -1.51
CA ILE A 35 19.02 1.18 -1.28
C ILE A 35 17.86 1.83 -2.05
N LEU A 36 17.32 1.14 -3.05
CA LEU A 36 16.09 1.57 -3.69
C LEU A 36 14.94 1.28 -2.71
N ALA A 37 14.86 2.09 -1.65
CA ALA A 37 13.64 2.30 -0.89
C ALA A 37 12.77 3.27 -1.69
N ALA A 38 12.48 2.91 -2.95
CA ALA A 38 11.38 3.52 -3.68
C ALA A 38 10.13 2.85 -3.15
N ALA A 39 9.59 3.37 -2.05
CA ALA A 39 8.17 3.22 -1.75
C ALA A 39 7.38 3.97 -2.82
N VAL A 40 7.41 3.46 -4.05
CA VAL A 40 6.47 3.84 -5.10
C VAL A 40 5.24 3.00 -4.83
N THR A 41 4.38 3.52 -3.96
CA THR A 41 2.95 3.24 -4.08
C THR A 41 2.27 4.46 -4.68
N ALA A 42 2.86 4.98 -5.76
CA ALA A 42 2.06 5.71 -6.74
C ALA A 42 1.19 4.65 -7.41
N THR A 43 -0.10 4.65 -7.10
CA THR A 43 -1.11 3.93 -7.87
C THR A 43 -1.00 4.40 -9.31
N ILE A 44 -0.31 3.64 -10.15
CA ILE A 44 -0.49 3.75 -11.59
C ILE A 44 -1.88 3.18 -11.83
N SER A 45 -2.87 4.06 -12.00
CA SER A 45 -4.21 3.72 -12.47
C SER A 45 -4.10 3.21 -13.92
N ASN A 46 -3.57 2.01 -14.11
CA ASN A 46 -3.65 1.28 -15.37
C ASN A 46 -4.58 0.10 -15.15
N SER A 47 -5.73 0.19 -15.83
CA SER A 47 -6.85 -0.74 -15.82
C SER A 47 -6.46 -2.14 -16.27
N PHE A 48 -6.09 -2.99 -15.33
CA PHE A 48 -6.16 -4.45 -15.39
C PHE A 48 -6.16 -4.91 -13.94
N ALA A 49 -7.25 -5.53 -13.46
CA ALA A 49 -7.46 -6.04 -12.09
C ALA A 49 -6.22 -5.92 -11.19
N ALA A 50 -6.02 -4.73 -10.63
CA ALA A 50 -4.73 -4.38 -10.05
C ALA A 50 -4.75 -4.78 -8.59
N THR A 51 -3.85 -5.70 -8.22
CA THR A 51 -3.62 -5.98 -6.80
C THR A 51 -2.61 -4.97 -6.26
N SER A 52 -3.08 -4.03 -5.46
CA SER A 52 -2.22 -3.07 -4.75
C SER A 52 -1.76 -3.66 -3.43
N TYR A 53 -0.46 -3.71 -3.20
CA TYR A 53 0.13 -4.17 -1.94
C TYR A 53 0.61 -2.98 -1.11
N VAL A 54 0.09 -2.85 0.10
CA VAL A 54 0.54 -1.88 1.11
C VAL A 54 1.23 -2.67 2.22
N SER A 55 2.57 -2.76 2.18
CA SER A 55 3.35 -3.62 3.07
C SER A 55 4.75 -3.06 3.31
N GLY A 56 5.27 -3.15 4.55
CA GLY A 56 6.59 -2.64 4.92
C GLY A 56 6.51 -1.56 5.99
N ALA A 57 7.61 -1.31 6.70
CA ALA A 57 7.61 -0.35 7.81
C ALA A 57 7.26 1.07 7.32
N ASN A 58 6.20 1.66 7.87
CA ASN A 58 5.78 3.04 7.65
C ASN A 58 5.38 3.38 6.20
N ILE A 59 4.76 2.44 5.47
CA ILE A 59 4.17 2.76 4.16
C ILE A 59 2.79 3.36 4.37
N PHE A 60 2.64 4.64 3.99
CA PHE A 60 1.38 5.39 4.03
C PHE A 60 0.87 5.62 2.61
N THR A 61 -0.32 5.12 2.29
CA THR A 61 -1.00 5.45 1.04
C THR A 61 -2.23 6.29 1.35
N SER A 62 -2.35 7.49 0.79
CA SER A 62 -3.49 8.39 1.01
C SER A 62 -4.31 8.61 -0.26
N GLY A 63 -5.64 8.66 -0.15
CA GLY A 63 -6.52 9.06 -1.26
C GLY A 63 -6.67 8.01 -2.38
N GLY A 64 -6.30 6.76 -2.11
CA GLY A 64 -6.41 5.68 -3.09
C GLY A 64 -7.86 5.37 -3.46
N GLN A 65 -8.09 4.92 -4.69
CA GLN A 65 -9.36 4.34 -5.13
C GLN A 65 -9.16 2.84 -5.35
N VAL A 66 -10.08 2.02 -4.85
CA VAL A 66 -10.15 0.58 -5.13
C VAL A 66 -11.47 0.32 -5.83
N ILE A 67 -11.41 0.07 -7.14
CA ILE A 67 -12.58 -0.02 -8.01
C ILE A 67 -12.79 -1.45 -8.53
N GLY A 68 -13.82 -1.66 -9.35
CA GLY A 68 -14.19 -3.00 -9.83
C GLY A 68 -13.05 -3.75 -10.51
N GLY A 69 -12.74 -4.92 -9.96
CA GLY A 69 -11.62 -5.77 -10.38
C GLY A 69 -10.34 -5.55 -9.59
N ASP A 70 -10.23 -4.46 -8.84
CA ASP A 70 -9.04 -4.16 -8.04
C ASP A 70 -9.15 -4.74 -6.63
N THR A 71 -7.99 -5.14 -6.09
CA THR A 71 -7.87 -5.58 -4.71
C THR A 71 -6.72 -4.87 -4.04
N GLN A 72 -6.98 -4.19 -2.93
CA GLN A 72 -5.92 -3.65 -2.08
C GLN A 72 -5.67 -4.59 -0.90
N LEU A 73 -4.43 -5.06 -0.76
CA LEU A 73 -3.99 -5.88 0.36
C LEU A 73 -3.12 -5.03 1.28
N VAL A 74 -3.58 -4.82 2.51
CA VAL A 74 -2.84 -4.08 3.54
C VAL A 74 -2.25 -5.07 4.53
N TYR A 75 -0.92 -5.16 4.59
CA TYR A 75 -0.18 -6.09 5.45
C TYR A 75 0.54 -5.35 6.57
N SER A 76 1.24 -6.12 7.42
CA SER A 76 2.06 -5.63 8.52
C SER A 76 2.92 -4.40 8.14
N GLY A 77 2.79 -3.34 8.95
CA GLY A 77 3.49 -2.06 8.77
C GLY A 77 2.86 -1.12 7.72
N GLY A 78 1.95 -1.63 6.90
CA GLY A 78 1.21 -0.86 5.91
C GLY A 78 0.03 -0.11 6.53
N THR A 79 -0.10 1.17 6.19
CA THR A 79 -1.23 2.03 6.59
C THR A 79 -1.89 2.64 5.35
N ALA A 80 -3.16 2.34 5.12
CA ALA A 80 -3.95 2.96 4.06
C ALA A 80 -4.91 4.00 4.64
N VAL A 81 -4.83 5.24 4.15
CA VAL A 81 -5.58 6.40 4.68
C VAL A 81 -6.49 6.96 3.61
N SER A 82 -7.73 7.31 3.97
CA SER A 82 -8.69 7.97 3.06
C SER A 82 -8.89 7.22 1.74
N VAL A 83 -8.93 5.88 1.81
CA VAL A 83 -9.17 5.04 0.62
C VAL A 83 -10.66 4.98 0.34
N THR A 84 -11.07 5.16 -0.92
CA THR A 84 -12.45 4.89 -1.34
C THR A 84 -12.51 3.52 -2.03
N ILE A 85 -13.36 2.64 -1.52
CA ILE A 85 -13.66 1.34 -2.12
C ILE A 85 -15.02 1.44 -2.79
N ASN A 86 -15.07 1.24 -4.10
CA ASN A 86 -16.32 1.34 -4.87
C ASN A 86 -16.39 0.30 -5.99
N SER A 87 -17.54 0.21 -6.64
CA SER A 87 -17.75 -0.58 -7.87
C SER A 87 -17.29 -2.04 -7.76
N ALA A 88 -17.52 -2.71 -6.62
CA ALA A 88 -17.04 -4.07 -6.31
C ALA A 88 -15.52 -4.22 -6.11
N GLY A 89 -14.78 -3.13 -5.89
CA GLY A 89 -13.42 -3.18 -5.39
C GLY A 89 -13.34 -3.80 -3.99
N ILE A 90 -12.19 -4.40 -3.67
CA ILE A 90 -11.99 -5.12 -2.40
C ILE A 90 -10.75 -4.61 -1.68
N GLN A 91 -10.89 -4.16 -0.44
CA GLN A 91 -9.74 -3.95 0.45
C GLN A 91 -9.70 -5.07 1.48
N THR A 92 -8.57 -5.78 1.59
CA THR A 92 -8.34 -6.78 2.62
C THR A 92 -7.24 -6.28 3.57
N VAL A 93 -7.61 -6.10 4.83
CA VAL A 93 -6.71 -5.68 5.92
C VAL A 93 -6.25 -6.95 6.63
N ASN A 94 -5.01 -7.35 6.35
CA ASN A 94 -4.38 -8.53 6.91
C ASN A 94 -3.68 -8.22 8.24
N LYS A 95 -3.09 -9.25 8.86
CA LYS A 95 -2.34 -9.16 10.12
C LYS A 95 -1.33 -8.02 10.14
N GLY A 96 -1.50 -7.13 11.12
CA GLY A 96 -0.65 -5.96 11.34
C GLY A 96 -0.87 -4.81 10.35
N GLY A 97 -1.79 -4.95 9.39
CA GLY A 97 -2.20 -3.87 8.49
C GLY A 97 -3.20 -2.94 9.17
N GLN A 98 -3.14 -1.66 8.80
CA GLN A 98 -4.04 -0.63 9.33
C GLN A 98 -4.69 0.17 8.21
N THR A 99 -5.97 0.48 8.39
CA THR A 99 -6.70 1.42 7.51
C THR A 99 -7.37 2.50 8.33
N ILE A 100 -7.34 3.74 7.83
CA ILE A 100 -7.89 4.93 8.50
C ILE A 100 -8.76 5.69 7.49
N ASP A 101 -9.94 6.14 7.92
CA ASP A 101 -10.86 6.97 7.13
C ASP A 101 -11.26 6.34 5.78
N THR A 102 -11.40 5.01 5.75
CA THR A 102 -11.83 4.31 4.53
C THR A 102 -13.31 4.59 4.25
N VAL A 103 -13.65 4.87 2.99
CA VAL A 103 -15.03 5.07 2.53
C VAL A 103 -15.43 3.90 1.65
N ILE A 104 -16.50 3.20 2.01
CA ILE A 104 -17.01 2.05 1.27
C ILE A 104 -18.36 2.40 0.66
N THR A 105 -18.52 2.24 -0.65
CA THR A 105 -19.76 2.57 -1.37
C THR A 105 -19.96 1.64 -2.57
N ASN A 106 -21.13 1.66 -3.22
CA ASN A 106 -21.39 1.03 -4.52
C ASN A 106 -20.85 -0.41 -4.65
N SER A 107 -21.30 -1.33 -3.79
CA SER A 107 -20.85 -2.73 -3.74
C SER A 107 -19.38 -2.95 -3.37
N GLY A 108 -18.66 -1.90 -2.96
CA GLY A 108 -17.32 -2.02 -2.42
C GLY A 108 -17.29 -2.83 -1.11
N ILE A 109 -16.19 -3.54 -0.89
CA ILE A 109 -16.04 -4.43 0.26
C ILE A 109 -14.72 -4.15 0.98
N GLN A 110 -14.78 -3.96 2.29
CA GLN A 110 -13.60 -4.05 3.16
C GLN A 110 -13.68 -5.32 4.01
N ASN A 111 -12.67 -6.19 3.91
CA ASN A 111 -12.50 -7.35 4.76
C ASN A 111 -11.41 -7.07 5.80
N VAL A 112 -11.77 -7.04 7.08
CA VAL A 112 -10.85 -6.88 8.21
C VAL A 112 -10.56 -8.27 8.77
N GLY A 113 -9.37 -8.79 8.46
CA GLY A 113 -8.91 -10.13 8.84
C GLY A 113 -8.24 -10.18 10.21
N GLU A 114 -7.72 -11.36 10.58
CA GLU A 114 -7.04 -11.59 11.86
C GLU A 114 -5.94 -10.55 12.11
N ALA A 115 -6.01 -9.85 13.25
CA ALA A 115 -5.11 -8.79 13.65
C ALA A 115 -4.96 -7.64 12.64
N GLY A 116 -5.90 -7.49 11.70
CA GLY A 116 -6.09 -6.31 10.89
C GLY A 116 -6.89 -5.24 11.65
N ARG A 117 -6.58 -3.97 11.42
CA ARG A 117 -7.22 -2.84 12.13
C ARG A 117 -7.84 -1.86 11.15
N ALA A 118 -9.14 -1.65 11.23
CA ALA A 118 -9.84 -0.61 10.49
C ALA A 118 -10.37 0.46 11.45
N GLN A 119 -10.01 1.73 11.20
CA GLN A 119 -10.41 2.86 12.03
C GLN A 119 -11.20 3.87 11.19
N SER A 120 -12.26 4.43 11.79
CA SER A 120 -13.07 5.51 11.20
C SER A 120 -13.62 5.17 9.81
N THR A 121 -14.04 3.92 9.60
CA THR A 121 -14.57 3.50 8.31
C THR A 121 -15.98 4.05 8.10
N THR A 122 -16.23 4.73 7.00
CA THR A 122 -17.57 5.15 6.58
C THR A 122 -18.12 4.15 5.57
N VAL A 123 -19.23 3.51 5.90
CA VAL A 123 -19.92 2.56 5.01
C VAL A 123 -21.21 3.19 4.52
N SER A 124 -21.16 3.69 3.29
CA SER A 124 -22.30 4.31 2.61
C SER A 124 -23.21 3.27 1.96
N LYS A 125 -24.35 3.72 1.43
CA LYS A 125 -25.31 2.87 0.72
C LYS A 125 -24.65 1.92 -0.28
N GLY A 126 -24.97 0.63 -0.14
CA GLY A 126 -24.43 -0.44 -0.98
C GLY A 126 -22.99 -0.87 -0.64
N GLY A 127 -22.30 -0.21 0.29
CA GLY A 127 -21.00 -0.64 0.80
C GLY A 127 -21.13 -1.71 1.89
N LEU A 128 -20.07 -2.51 2.05
CA LEU A 128 -20.01 -3.57 3.06
C LEU A 128 -18.65 -3.62 3.77
N GLN A 129 -18.65 -3.52 5.10
CA GLN A 129 -17.52 -3.87 5.95
C GLN A 129 -17.73 -5.27 6.55
N ARG A 130 -16.74 -6.15 6.42
CA ARG A 130 -16.73 -7.49 7.04
C ARG A 130 -15.62 -7.54 8.07
N VAL A 131 -15.95 -7.89 9.31
CA VAL A 131 -14.99 -8.03 10.41
C VAL A 131 -14.93 -9.50 10.80
N SER A 132 -13.84 -10.16 10.41
CA SER A 132 -13.59 -11.58 10.64
C SER A 132 -12.95 -11.84 12.00
N SER A 133 -12.79 -13.11 12.37
CA SER A 133 -12.14 -13.52 13.63
C SER A 133 -10.78 -12.84 13.83
N GLY A 134 -10.59 -12.21 14.99
CA GLY A 134 -9.37 -11.47 15.34
C GLY A 134 -9.22 -10.10 14.66
N GLY A 135 -10.14 -9.72 13.76
CA GLY A 135 -10.18 -8.40 13.15
C GLY A 135 -10.76 -7.35 14.09
N LEU A 136 -10.25 -6.12 14.00
CA LEU A 136 -10.69 -5.00 14.82
C LEU A 136 -11.17 -3.84 13.96
N ALA A 137 -12.44 -3.46 14.09
CA ALA A 137 -12.98 -2.22 13.53
C ALA A 137 -13.37 -1.24 14.64
N THR A 138 -12.95 0.02 14.54
CA THR A 138 -13.28 1.05 15.52
C THR A 138 -13.85 2.29 14.83
N SER A 139 -14.85 2.91 15.48
CA SER A 139 -15.47 4.16 15.01
C SER A 139 -16.08 4.05 13.61
N THR A 140 -16.65 2.89 13.27
CA THR A 140 -17.34 2.69 11.98
C THR A 140 -18.62 3.53 11.92
N GLN A 141 -18.84 4.24 10.82
CA GLN A 141 -20.04 5.02 10.55
C GLN A 141 -20.86 4.34 9.45
N LEU A 142 -22.05 3.82 9.77
CA LEU A 142 -22.97 3.22 8.81
C LEU A 142 -23.94 4.27 8.27
N MET A 143 -23.72 4.74 7.05
CA MET A 143 -24.55 5.72 6.34
C MET A 143 -25.39 5.04 5.25
N GLY A 144 -26.23 4.08 5.66
CA GLY A 144 -27.03 3.25 4.77
C GLY A 144 -26.32 2.01 4.19
N GLY A 145 -25.07 1.76 4.58
CA GLY A 145 -24.32 0.53 4.29
C GLY A 145 -24.46 -0.52 5.40
N ALA A 146 -23.65 -1.59 5.32
CA ALA A 146 -23.68 -2.69 6.27
C ALA A 146 -22.31 -3.00 6.90
N GLN A 147 -22.31 -3.39 8.17
CA GLN A 147 -21.18 -4.01 8.87
C GLN A 147 -21.57 -5.41 9.31
N ASN A 148 -20.89 -6.43 8.77
CA ASN A 148 -21.04 -7.82 9.17
C ASN A 148 -19.90 -8.19 10.12
N VAL A 149 -20.23 -8.60 11.34
CA VAL A 149 -19.26 -9.06 12.35
C VAL A 149 -19.40 -10.56 12.50
N TYR A 150 -18.34 -11.29 12.17
CA TYR A 150 -18.30 -12.75 12.30
C TYR A 150 -17.77 -13.17 13.68
N SER A 151 -17.91 -14.45 14.03
CA SER A 151 -17.42 -14.99 15.30
C SER A 151 -15.94 -14.64 15.52
N GLY A 152 -15.64 -14.09 16.70
CA GLY A 152 -14.30 -13.62 17.07
C GLY A 152 -13.89 -12.26 16.49
N GLY A 153 -14.73 -11.61 15.69
CA GLY A 153 -14.51 -10.23 15.23
C GLY A 153 -14.84 -9.22 16.33
N HIS A 154 -14.09 -8.12 16.37
CA HIS A 154 -14.27 -7.06 17.38
C HIS A 154 -14.63 -5.74 16.72
N VAL A 155 -15.76 -5.17 17.13
CA VAL A 155 -16.19 -3.83 16.72
C VAL A 155 -16.46 -2.96 17.95
N SER A 156 -16.12 -1.68 17.87
CA SER A 156 -16.42 -0.70 18.93
C SER A 156 -16.71 0.67 18.35
N ASN A 157 -17.57 1.43 19.04
CA ASN A 157 -17.99 2.77 18.63
C ASN A 157 -18.62 2.81 17.22
N THR A 158 -19.36 1.76 16.83
CA THR A 158 -20.13 1.79 15.58
C THR A 158 -21.32 2.72 15.74
N SER A 159 -21.43 3.73 14.87
CA SER A 159 -22.56 4.66 14.78
C SER A 159 -23.41 4.35 13.54
N ILE A 160 -24.72 4.30 13.70
CA ILE A 160 -25.67 4.00 12.61
C ILE A 160 -26.51 5.24 12.32
N TYR A 161 -26.52 5.65 11.06
CA TYR A 161 -27.27 6.81 10.56
C TYR A 161 -28.42 6.32 9.66
N SER A 162 -29.59 6.95 9.83
CA SER A 162 -30.82 6.70 9.07
C SER A 162 -30.94 7.62 7.86
#